data_AF-A0A523S558-F1
#
_entry.id   AF-A0A523S558-F1
#
_cell.length_a   1.000
_cell.length_b   1.000
_cell.length_c   1.000
_cell.angle_alpha   90.00
_cell.angle_beta   90.00
_cell.angle_gamma   90.00
#
_symmetry.space_group_name_H-M   'P 1'
#
loop_
_entity.id
_entity.type
_entity.pdbx_description
1 polymer ?
#
loop_
_entity_poly.entity_id
_entity_poly.type
_entity_poly.pdbx_seq_one_letter_code
_entity_poly.pdbx_strand_id
1 'polypeptide(L)'
;MLRRQGFYRVKGQEEPVYMKHNVGLGGVYVRIENKKAMLTVRDLGIEQEFTRVKRLENYITDLDEQAYRQKCFIVHKMRGTAGS
;
A
#
# COMPACT_ATOMS: atom_id res chain seq x y z
N MET A 1 -10.29 -10.22 -2.28
CA MET A 1 -8.84 -10.08 -2.07
C MET A 1 -8.49 -8.72 -1.47
N LEU A 2 -8.61 -7.60 -2.21
CA LEU A 2 -8.32 -6.25 -1.71
C LEU A 2 -9.04 -5.91 -0.39
N ARG A 3 -10.33 -6.25 -0.25
CA ARG A 3 -11.06 -6.13 1.03
C ARG A 3 -10.42 -6.87 2.21
N ARG A 4 -9.83 -8.05 1.97
CA ARG A 4 -9.15 -8.85 3.01
C ARG A 4 -7.80 -8.23 3.41
N GLN A 5 -7.20 -7.42 2.54
CA GLN A 5 -5.98 -6.66 2.81
C GLN A 5 -6.24 -5.25 3.38
N GLY A 6 -7.50 -4.97 3.75
CA GLY A 6 -7.89 -3.70 4.38
C GLY A 6 -8.19 -2.56 3.39
N PHE A 7 -8.30 -2.85 2.09
CA PHE A 7 -8.75 -1.84 1.14
C PHE A 7 -10.26 -1.65 1.20
N TYR A 8 -10.69 -0.39 1.15
CA TYR A 8 -12.08 0.00 0.99
C TYR A 8 -12.33 0.55 -0.42
N ARG A 9 -13.55 0.35 -0.94
CA ARG A 9 -13.94 0.89 -2.26
C ARG A 9 -14.26 2.37 -2.11
N VAL A 10 -13.67 3.20 -2.96
CA VAL A 10 -13.98 4.63 -3.05
C VAL A 10 -15.34 4.80 -3.72
N LYS A 11 -16.22 5.63 -3.14
CA LYS A 11 -17.55 5.90 -3.68
C LYS A 11 -17.49 6.97 -4.78
N GLY A 12 -18.43 6.94 -5.72
CA GLY A 12 -18.57 7.96 -6.75
C GLY A 12 -17.51 7.93 -7.85
N GLN A 13 -16.84 6.80 -8.05
CA GLN A 13 -15.92 6.58 -9.16
C GLN A 13 -16.61 5.71 -10.22
N GLU A 14 -16.54 6.11 -11.49
CA GLU A 14 -17.04 5.32 -12.61
C GLU A 14 -16.35 3.95 -12.67
N GLU A 15 -15.05 3.94 -12.42
CA GLU A 15 -14.24 2.73 -12.35
C GLU A 15 -14.06 2.23 -10.91
N PRO A 16 -13.90 0.91 -10.68
CA PRO A 16 -13.64 0.38 -9.35
C PRO A 16 -12.26 0.81 -8.84
N VAL A 17 -12.27 1.81 -7.96
CA VAL A 17 -11.09 2.27 -7.21
C VAL A 17 -11.18 1.77 -5.77
N TYR A 18 -10.09 1.19 -5.31
CA TYR A 18 -9.89 0.72 -3.94
C TYR A 18 -8.77 1.52 -3.29
N MET A 19 -8.94 1.89 -2.02
CA MET A 19 -7.94 2.63 -1.26
C MET A 19 -7.63 1.92 0.05
N LYS A 20 -6.37 1.95 0.46
CA LYS A 20 -5.90 1.61 1.79
C LYS A 20 -4.98 2.73 2.27
N HIS A 21 -5.15 3.13 3.53
CA HIS A 21 -4.19 4.00 4.18
C HIS A 21 -3.15 3.14 4.90
N ASN A 22 -1.87 3.35 4.62
CA ASN A 22 -0.77 2.67 5.29
C ASN A 22 0.08 3.71 6.06
N VAL A 23 0.33 3.43 7.34
CA VAL A 23 1.15 4.27 8.20
C VAL A 23 2.63 4.10 7.84
N GLY A 24 3.15 5.01 7.02
CA GLY A 24 4.54 5.02 6.53
C GLY A 24 4.62 5.18 5.00
N LEU A 25 3.61 4.72 4.27
CA LEU A 25 3.52 4.87 2.80
C LEU A 25 2.43 5.87 2.37
N GLY A 26 1.55 6.28 3.29
CA GLY A 26 0.43 7.16 3.01
C GLY A 26 -0.72 6.47 2.27
N GLY A 27 -1.23 7.11 1.22
CA GLY A 27 -2.40 6.63 0.47
C GLY A 27 -2.03 5.64 -0.64
N VAL A 28 -2.44 4.38 -0.47
CA VAL A 28 -2.30 3.33 -1.50
C VAL A 28 -3.63 3.16 -2.23
N TYR A 29 -3.62 3.36 -3.54
CA TYR A 29 -4.79 3.28 -4.41
C TYR A 29 -4.61 2.13 -5.40
N VAL A 30 -5.68 1.40 -5.67
CA VAL A 30 -5.73 0.36 -6.69
C VAL A 30 -6.95 0.62 -7.57
N ARG A 31 -6.73 1.01 -8.81
CA ARG A 31 -7.77 1.14 -9.83
C ARG A 31 -7.80 -0.11 -10.69
N ILE A 32 -8.99 -0.66 -10.92
CA ILE A 32 -9.17 -1.82 -11.80
C ILE A 32 -9.76 -1.33 -13.11
N GLU A 33 -9.01 -1.46 -14.20
CA GLU A 33 -9.41 -1.07 -15.55
C GLU A 33 -9.35 -2.30 -16.47
N ASN A 34 -10.49 -2.71 -17.01
CA ASN A 34 -10.62 -3.87 -17.89
C ASN A 34 -9.99 -5.16 -17.30
N LYS A 35 -8.76 -5.50 -17.73
CA LYS A 35 -7.98 -6.69 -17.34
C LYS A 35 -6.69 -6.33 -16.61
N LYS A 36 -6.56 -5.09 -16.16
CA LYS A 36 -5.36 -4.56 -15.51
C LYS A 36 -5.75 -3.90 -14.19
N ALA A 37 -4.79 -3.90 -13.27
CA ALA A 37 -4.87 -3.17 -12.02
C ALA A 37 -3.73 -2.16 -12.01
N MET A 38 -4.06 -0.89 -11.80
CA MET A 38 -3.09 0.17 -11.60
C MET A 38 -3.00 0.44 -10.10
N LEU A 39 -1.80 0.28 -9.53
CA LEU A 39 -1.52 0.65 -8.15
C LEU A 39 -0.76 1.96 -8.12
N THR A 40 -1.23 2.88 -7.29
CA THR A 40 -0.59 4.18 -7.07
C THR A 40 -0.34 4.39 -5.58
N VAL A 41 0.88 4.77 -5.21
CA VAL A 41 1.21 5.26 -3.87
C VAL A 41 1.55 6.73 -4.00
N ARG A 42 0.58 7.61 -3.70
CA ARG A 42 0.69 9.04 -3.99
C ARG A 42 1.91 9.68 -3.32
N ASP A 43 2.10 9.38 -2.04
CA ASP A 43 3.15 9.99 -1.22
C ASP A 43 4.56 9.57 -1.66
N LEU A 44 4.69 8.45 -2.40
CA LEU A 44 5.97 7.94 -2.91
C LEU A 44 6.15 8.15 -4.42
N GLY A 45 5.15 8.71 -5.11
CA GLY A 45 5.17 8.84 -6.58
C GLY A 45 5.28 7.50 -7.30
N ILE A 46 4.86 6.40 -6.67
CA ILE A 46 4.92 5.06 -7.26
C ILE A 46 3.64 4.85 -8.06
N GLU A 47 3.80 4.47 -9.33
CA GLU A 47 2.72 4.02 -10.20
C GLU A 47 3.14 2.72 -10.87
N GLN A 48 2.33 1.67 -10.73
CA GLN A 48 2.67 0.37 -11.27
C GLN A 48 1.45 -0.39 -11.79
N GLU A 49 1.57 -0.90 -13.01
CA GLU A 49 0.54 -1.66 -13.70
C GLU A 49 0.73 -3.17 -13.47
N PHE A 50 -0.37 -3.86 -13.18
CA PHE A 50 -0.41 -5.29 -12.98
C PHE A 50 -1.47 -5.93 -13.87
N THR A 51 -1.07 -6.91 -14.67
CA THR A 51 -1.98 -7.73 -15.49
C THR A 51 -2.34 -9.06 -14.83
N ARG A 52 -1.63 -9.44 -13.76
CA ARG A 52 -1.84 -10.68 -13.00
C ARG A 52 -2.13 -10.37 -11.55
N VAL A 53 -3.25 -10.89 -11.04
CA VAL A 53 -3.69 -10.70 -9.64
C VAL A 53 -2.59 -11.10 -8.65
N LYS A 54 -1.97 -12.27 -8.83
CA LYS A 54 -0.90 -12.76 -7.93
C LYS A 54 0.28 -11.79 -7.80
N ARG A 55 0.65 -11.08 -8.87
CA ARG A 55 1.74 -10.09 -8.83
C ARG A 55 1.33 -8.85 -8.03
N LEU A 56 0.10 -8.39 -8.20
CA LEU A 56 -0.46 -7.30 -7.41
C LEU A 56 -0.48 -7.68 -5.92
N GLU A 57 -0.92 -8.89 -5.56
CA GLU A 57 -0.95 -9.30 -4.15
C GLU A 57 0.44 -9.30 -3.53
N ASN A 58 1.41 -9.92 -4.21
CA ASN A 58 2.78 -9.99 -3.73
C ASN A 58 3.37 -8.59 -3.55
N TYR A 59 3.08 -7.68 -4.48
CA TYR A 59 3.58 -6.31 -4.40
C TYR A 59 2.96 -5.52 -3.24
N ILE A 60 1.66 -5.66 -2.99
CA ILE A 60 1.00 -5.04 -1.84
C ILE A 60 1.58 -5.59 -0.52
N THR A 61 1.79 -6.90 -0.43
CA THR A 61 2.40 -7.53 0.75
C THR A 61 3.81 -7.02 0.98
N ASP A 62 4.64 -6.97 -0.07
CA ASP A 62 6.01 -6.48 0.02
C ASP A 62 6.06 -4.99 0.45
N LEU A 63 5.16 -4.16 -0.09
CA LEU A 63 4.99 -2.77 0.36
C LEU A 63 4.64 -2.69 1.85
N ASP A 64 3.66 -3.46 2.32
CA ASP A 64 3.27 -3.49 3.73
C ASP A 64 4.44 -3.95 4.63
N GLU A 65 5.21 -4.96 4.20
CA GLU A 65 6.40 -5.43 4.92
C GLU A 65 7.52 -4.39 4.96
N GLN A 66 7.80 -3.70 3.86
CA GLN A 66 8.80 -2.63 3.79
C GLN A 66 8.42 -1.46 4.71
N ALA A 67 7.15 -1.04 4.66
CA ALA A 67 6.61 0.00 5.55
C ALA A 67 6.75 -0.39 7.03
N TYR A 68 6.41 -1.64 7.36
CA TYR A 68 6.55 -2.17 8.69
C TYR A 68 8.02 -2.18 9.16
N ARG A 69 8.95 -2.64 8.31
CA ARG A 69 10.39 -2.64 8.63
C ARG A 69 10.90 -1.23 8.89
N GLN A 70 10.58 -0.26 8.03
CA GLN A 70 10.98 1.14 8.23
C GLN A 70 10.43 1.70 9.56
N LYS A 71 9.19 1.36 9.91
CA LYS A 71 8.61 1.75 11.20
C LYS A 71 9.33 1.08 12.39
N CYS A 72 9.67 -0.20 12.28
CA CYS A 72 10.45 -0.92 13.30
C CYS A 72 11.84 -0.31 13.50
N PHE A 73 12.49 0.19 12.44
CA PHE A 73 13.75 0.90 12.54
C PHE A 73 13.60 2.23 13.30
N ILE A 74 12.55 3.01 13.02
CA ILE A 74 12.31 4.29 13.71
C ILE A 74 12.00 4.05 15.20
N VAL A 75 11.15 3.07 15.52
CA VAL A 75 10.84 2.71 16.92
C VAL A 75 12.07 2.20 17.68
N HIS A 76 12.93 1.39 17.04
CA HIS A 76 14.19 0.96 17.67
C HIS A 76 15.17 2.12 17.87
N LYS A 77 15.25 3.07 16.93
CA LYS A 77 16.13 4.24 17.07
C LYS A 77 15.67 5.18 18.20
N MET A 78 14.36 5.27 18.45
CA MET A 78 13.80 6.04 19.57
C MET A 78 13.95 5.34 20.93
N ARG A 79 14.05 4.01 21.00
CA ARG A 79 14.32 3.28 22.26
C ARG A 79 15.80 3.23 22.65
N GLY A 80 16.72 3.59 21.74
CA GLY A 80 18.17 3.64 21.99
C GLY A 80 18.71 4.98 22.51
N THR A 81 17.86 5.98 22.72
CA THR A 81 18.22 7.33 23.24
C THR A 81 17.53 7.63 24.57
N ALA A 82 17.32 6.60 25.40
CA ALA A 82 16.95 6.75 26.80
C ALA A 82 17.74 5.74 27.63
N GLY A 83 18.90 6.16 28.13
CA GLY A 83 19.78 5.34 28.97
C GLY A 83 21.25 5.71 28.82
N SER A 84 21.58 6.98 29.07
CA SER A 84 22.89 7.38 29.59
C SER A 84 22.74 7.56 31.09
#